data_AF-A0A0C9YFN0-F1
#
_entry.id   AF-A0A0C9YFN0-F1
#
_cell.length_a   1.000
_cell.length_b   1.000
_cell.length_c   1.000
_cell.angle_alpha   90.00
_cell.angle_beta   90.00
_cell.angle_gamma   90.00
#
_symmetry.space_group_name_H-M   'P 1'
#
loop_
_entity.id
_entity.type
_entity.pdbx_description
1 polymer ?
#
loop_
_entity_poly.entity_id
_entity_poly.type
_entity_poly.pdbx_seq_one_letter_code
_entity_poly.pdbx_strand_id
1 'polypeptide(L)'
;MHHTIEEQHVFPFLAQRMPQFAKDKDGAHIRSHEGIHDGLERLSSLLAKWRKSPSTYSPSEMRSCLDGFREVLFHHLDEEVADLRGENLKKYFTLKEIEQLPV
;
A
#
# COMPACT_ATOMS: atom_id res chain seq x y z
N MET A 1 6.44 7.19 -3.11
CA MET A 1 7.10 7.81 -1.94
C MET A 1 6.65 7.15 -0.64
N HIS A 2 5.34 7.08 -0.35
CA HIS A 2 4.77 6.39 0.82
C HIS A 2 5.25 4.93 0.99
N HIS A 3 4.81 4.01 0.12
CA HIS A 3 5.20 2.58 0.19
C HIS A 3 6.73 2.36 0.19
N THR A 4 7.48 3.20 -0.54
CA THR A 4 8.94 3.11 -0.57
C THR A 4 9.56 3.37 0.80
N ILE A 5 9.07 4.37 1.54
CA ILE A 5 9.56 4.67 2.89
C ILE A 5 9.21 3.52 3.83
N GLU A 6 7.99 3.02 3.75
CA GLU A 6 7.52 1.90 4.58
C GLU A 6 8.36 0.64 4.38
N GLU A 7 8.50 0.18 3.13
CA GLU A 7 9.23 -1.04 2.81
C GLU A 7 10.75 -0.97 3.09
N GLN A 8 11.32 0.23 3.05
CA GLN A 8 12.75 0.45 3.28
C GLN A 8 13.08 0.68 4.75
N HIS A 9 12.21 1.34 5.51
CA HIS A 9 12.55 1.86 6.83
C HIS A 9 11.64 1.35 7.95
N VAL A 10 10.32 1.25 7.71
CA VAL A 10 9.34 0.93 8.75
C VAL A 10 9.07 -0.58 8.85
N PHE A 11 8.73 -1.22 7.73
CA PHE A 11 8.38 -2.64 7.67
C PHE A 11 9.51 -3.57 8.15
N PRO A 12 10.80 -3.34 7.84
CA PRO A 12 11.88 -4.17 8.38
C PRO A 12 11.94 -4.18 9.92
N PHE A 13 11.55 -3.09 10.57
CA PHE A 13 11.45 -3.03 12.03
C PHE A 13 10.23 -3.82 12.54
N LEU A 14 9.06 -3.58 11.96
CA LEU A 14 7.81 -4.24 12.37
C LEU A 14 7.85 -5.76 12.13
N ALA A 15 8.43 -6.19 11.01
CA ALA A 15 8.56 -7.59 10.61
C ALA A 15 9.31 -8.47 11.61
N GLN A 16 10.07 -7.87 12.54
CA GLN A 16 10.72 -8.60 13.63
C GLN A 16 9.71 -9.35 14.52
N ARG A 17 8.47 -8.86 14.62
CA ARG A 17 7.42 -9.41 15.50
C ARG A 17 6.05 -9.52 14.83
N MET A 18 5.86 -8.90 13.67
CA MET A 18 4.61 -8.86 12.93
C MET A 18 4.86 -9.36 11.49
N PRO A 19 4.72 -10.67 11.23
CA PRO A 19 5.15 -11.29 9.97
C PRO A 19 4.41 -10.78 8.73
N GLN A 20 3.24 -10.16 8.88
CA GLN A 20 2.52 -9.53 7.76
C GLN A 20 3.29 -8.38 7.08
N PHE A 21 4.32 -7.82 7.75
CA PHE A 21 5.22 -6.80 7.21
C PHE A 21 6.52 -7.38 6.63
N ALA A 22 6.72 -8.70 6.65
CA ALA A 22 7.92 -9.34 6.12
C ALA A 22 8.04 -9.19 4.60
N LYS A 23 9.24 -9.37 4.05
CA LYS A 23 9.50 -9.35 2.60
C LYS A 23 9.28 -10.68 1.89
N ASP A 24 8.91 -11.71 2.63
CA ASP A 24 8.70 -13.06 2.10
C ASP A 24 7.21 -13.35 1.88
N LYS A 25 6.89 -14.65 1.73
CA LYS A 25 5.52 -15.12 1.47
C LYS A 25 4.52 -14.70 2.55
N ASP A 26 4.94 -14.30 3.75
CA ASP A 26 4.03 -13.89 4.81
C ASP A 26 3.70 -12.38 4.75
N GLY A 27 4.43 -11.60 3.93
CA GLY A 27 4.30 -10.16 3.72
C GLY A 27 3.04 -9.67 3.01
N ALA A 28 1.90 -9.65 3.70
CA ALA A 28 0.62 -9.21 3.14
C ALA A 28 0.65 -7.75 2.66
N HIS A 29 1.23 -6.82 3.43
CA HIS A 29 1.24 -5.40 3.08
C HIS A 29 2.04 -5.11 1.79
N ILE A 30 3.18 -5.78 1.61
CA ILE A 30 4.00 -5.62 0.39
C ILE A 30 3.25 -6.13 -0.84
N ARG A 31 2.56 -7.27 -0.74
CA ARG A 31 1.72 -7.75 -1.86
C ARG A 31 0.59 -6.78 -2.18
N SER A 32 0.00 -6.15 -1.17
CA SER A 32 -0.99 -5.10 -1.38
C SER A 32 -0.38 -3.88 -2.07
N HIS A 33 0.83 -3.44 -1.70
CA HIS A 33 1.55 -2.37 -2.39
C HIS A 33 1.76 -2.69 -3.87
N GLU A 34 2.18 -3.93 -4.20
CA GLU A 34 2.34 -4.40 -5.58
C GLU A 34 1.03 -4.26 -6.37
N GLY A 35 -0.08 -4.77 -5.83
CA GLY A 35 -1.39 -4.68 -6.48
C GLY A 35 -1.90 -3.24 -6.67
N ILE A 36 -1.60 -2.35 -5.73
CA ILE A 36 -1.90 -0.92 -5.84
C ILE A 36 -1.02 -0.27 -6.92
N HIS A 37 0.27 -0.56 -6.94
CA HIS A 37 1.20 -0.04 -7.96
C HIS A 37 0.81 -0.49 -9.37
N ASP A 38 0.43 -1.75 -9.56
CA ASP A 38 -0.10 -2.26 -10.84
C ASP A 38 -1.34 -1.47 -11.29
N GLY A 39 -2.24 -1.16 -10.35
CA GLY A 39 -3.40 -0.30 -10.59
C GLY A 39 -3.03 1.11 -11.03
N LEU A 40 -2.06 1.73 -10.36
CA LEU A 40 -1.58 3.08 -10.64
C LEU A 40 -0.80 3.16 -11.96
N GLU A 41 -0.07 2.12 -12.35
CA GLU A 41 0.62 2.06 -13.65
C GLU A 41 -0.39 1.98 -14.80
N ARG A 42 -1.45 1.17 -14.67
CA ARG A 42 -2.56 1.13 -15.62
C ARG A 42 -3.24 2.49 -15.74
N LEU A 43 -3.54 3.13 -14.62
CA LEU A 43 -4.13 4.47 -14.59
C LEU A 43 -3.22 5.50 -15.28
N SER A 44 -1.91 5.48 -14.98
CA SER A 44 -0.92 6.37 -15.59
C SER A 44 -0.86 6.20 -17.11
N SER A 45 -0.95 4.96 -17.59
CA SER A 45 -0.99 4.64 -19.02
C SER A 45 -2.24 5.20 -19.70
N LEU A 46 -3.42 5.09 -19.07
CA LEU A 46 -4.66 5.68 -19.57
C LEU A 46 -4.61 7.22 -19.60
N LEU A 47 -4.07 7.84 -18.55
CA LEU A 47 -3.87 9.29 -18.51
C LEU A 47 -2.93 9.75 -19.63
N ALA A 48 -1.84 9.02 -19.88
CA ALA A 48 -0.92 9.32 -20.98
C ALA A 48 -1.61 9.19 -22.35
N LYS A 49 -2.41 8.14 -22.56
CA LYS A 49 -3.24 7.92 -23.76
C LYS A 49 -4.19 9.11 -23.99
N TRP A 50 -4.99 9.48 -23.00
CA TRP A 50 -5.96 10.56 -23.15
C TRP A 50 -5.30 11.94 -23.26
N ARG A 51 -4.14 12.16 -22.64
CA ARG A 51 -3.38 13.40 -22.84
C ARG A 51 -2.89 13.54 -24.28
N LYS A 52 -2.49 12.43 -24.93
CA LYS A 52 -2.09 12.41 -26.34
C LYS A 52 -3.28 12.52 -27.30
N SER A 53 -4.45 12.00 -26.92
CA SER A 53 -5.65 12.03 -27.75
C SER A 53 -6.90 12.27 -26.89
N PRO A 54 -7.19 13.54 -26.50
CA PRO A 54 -8.26 13.85 -25.53
C PRO A 54 -9.65 13.39 -25.95
N SER A 55 -9.94 13.35 -27.26
CA SER A 55 -11.20 12.84 -27.79
C SER A 55 -11.45 11.36 -27.55
N THR A 56 -10.44 10.60 -27.11
CA THR A 56 -10.54 9.17 -26.78
C THR A 56 -10.82 8.92 -25.30
N TYR A 57 -11.00 9.98 -24.50
CA TYR A 57 -11.37 9.85 -23.10
C TYR A 57 -12.66 9.06 -22.93
N SER A 58 -12.65 8.13 -21.97
CA SER A 58 -13.80 7.34 -21.60
C SER A 58 -13.97 7.30 -20.07
N PRO A 59 -15.07 7.87 -19.53
CA PRO A 59 -15.33 7.79 -18.10
C PRO A 59 -15.59 6.36 -17.64
N SER A 60 -16.10 5.47 -18.51
CA SER A 60 -16.27 4.06 -18.17
C SER A 60 -14.94 3.34 -18.08
N GLU A 61 -13.99 3.61 -18.99
CA GLU A 61 -12.62 3.05 -18.94
C GLU A 61 -11.86 3.54 -17.70
N MET A 62 -12.00 4.82 -17.35
CA MET A 62 -11.48 5.38 -16.09
C MET A 62 -12.05 4.62 -14.88
N ARG A 63 -13.38 4.50 -14.81
CA ARG A 63 -14.04 3.81 -13.70
C ARG A 63 -13.60 2.35 -13.58
N SER A 64 -13.56 1.62 -14.69
CA SER A 64 -13.09 0.23 -14.70
C SER A 64 -11.65 0.09 -14.24
N CYS A 65 -10.77 1.04 -14.59
CA CYS A 65 -9.39 1.04 -14.11
C CYS A 65 -9.34 1.27 -12.59
N LEU A 66 -10.08 2.25 -12.07
CA LEU A 66 -10.14 2.54 -10.63
C LEU A 66 -10.75 1.36 -9.84
N ASP A 67 -11.85 0.80 -10.33
CA ASP A 67 -12.48 -0.39 -9.75
C ASP A 67 -11.51 -1.58 -9.69
N GLY A 68 -10.61 -1.71 -10.67
CA GLY A 68 -9.67 -2.82 -10.79
C GLY A 68 -8.62 -2.91 -9.66
N PHE A 69 -8.38 -1.84 -8.90
CA PHE A 69 -7.49 -1.87 -7.73
C PHE A 69 -8.12 -1.28 -6.47
N ARG A 70 -9.42 -0.91 -6.50
CA ARG A 70 -10.08 -0.32 -5.32
C ARG A 70 -10.08 -1.26 -4.12
N GLU A 71 -10.35 -2.55 -4.34
CA GLU A 71 -10.51 -3.51 -3.24
C GLU A 71 -9.19 -3.70 -2.52
N VAL A 72 -8.08 -3.91 -3.25
CA VAL A 72 -6.74 -4.01 -2.66
C VAL A 72 -6.32 -2.71 -1.97
N LEU A 73 -6.64 -1.55 -2.54
CA LEU A 73 -6.34 -0.25 -1.92
C LEU A 73 -7.05 -0.08 -0.57
N PHE A 74 -8.38 -0.22 -0.55
CA PHE A 74 -9.14 0.01 0.68
C PHE A 74 -8.87 -1.06 1.73
N HIS A 75 -8.74 -2.31 1.32
CA HIS A 75 -8.39 -3.39 2.24
C HIS A 75 -7.04 -3.16 2.90
N HIS A 76 -6.02 -2.78 2.12
CA HIS A 76 -4.69 -2.47 2.64
C HIS A 76 -4.72 -1.32 3.65
N LEU A 77 -5.41 -0.22 3.33
CA LEU A 77 -5.56 0.92 4.25
C LEU A 77 -6.24 0.50 5.57
N ASP A 78 -7.28 -0.33 5.50
CA ASP A 78 -7.98 -0.84 6.68
C ASP A 78 -7.08 -1.77 7.51
N GLU A 79 -6.32 -2.66 6.85
CA GLU A 79 -5.37 -3.56 7.50
C GLU A 79 -4.23 -2.80 8.17
N GLU A 80 -3.67 -1.78 7.52
CA GLU A 80 -2.61 -0.96 8.14
C GLU A 80 -3.10 -0.26 9.39
N VAL A 81 -4.30 0.33 9.37
CA VAL A 81 -4.90 0.93 10.56
C VAL A 81 -5.20 -0.14 11.62
N ALA A 82 -5.64 -1.33 11.22
CA ALA A 82 -5.87 -2.45 12.13
C ALA A 82 -4.59 -2.92 12.83
N ASP A 83 -3.50 -3.02 12.08
CA ASP A 83 -2.26 -3.58 12.56
C ASP A 83 -1.41 -2.58 13.32
N LEU A 84 -1.41 -1.31 12.89
CA LEU A 84 -0.60 -0.24 13.46
C LEU A 84 -1.31 0.58 14.54
N ARG A 85 -2.61 0.36 14.80
CA ARG A 85 -3.26 1.02 15.95
C ARG A 85 -2.59 0.62 17.26
N GLY A 86 -2.58 1.55 18.21
CA GLY A 86 -1.87 1.39 19.49
C GLY A 86 -2.29 0.14 20.27
N GLU A 87 -3.56 -0.27 20.22
CA GLU A 87 -4.05 -1.47 20.87
C GLU A 87 -3.43 -2.76 20.33
N ASN A 88 -3.08 -2.79 19.04
CA ASN A 88 -2.45 -3.92 18.41
C ASN A 88 -0.92 -3.86 18.56
N LEU A 89 -0.31 -2.70 18.27
CA LEU A 89 1.14 -2.52 18.41
C LEU A 89 1.66 -2.84 19.81
N LYS A 90 0.94 -2.45 20.87
CA LYS A 90 1.36 -2.71 22.26
C LYS A 90 1.45 -4.19 22.62
N LYS A 91 0.89 -5.09 21.80
CA LYS A 91 1.04 -6.56 21.96
C LYS A 91 2.45 -7.03 21.57
N TYR A 92 3.15 -6.27 20.73
CA TYR A 92 4.42 -6.64 20.11
C TYR A 92 5.57 -5.71 20.51
N PHE A 93 5.30 -4.43 20.74
CA PHE A 93 6.31 -3.42 20.99
C PHE A 93 5.97 -2.54 22.20
N THR A 94 7.00 -2.10 22.90
CA THR A 94 6.89 -1.03 23.89
C THR A 94 6.85 0.34 23.21
N LEU A 95 6.33 1.36 23.91
CA LEU A 95 6.34 2.73 23.40
C LEU A 95 7.75 3.21 23.04
N LYS A 96 8.74 2.93 23.91
CA LYS A 96 10.13 3.31 23.69
C LYS A 96 10.72 2.69 22.42
N GLU A 97 10.34 1.45 22.08
CA GLU A 97 10.79 0.81 20.84
C GLU A 97 10.18 1.46 19.60
N ILE A 98 8.87 1.79 19.65
CA ILE A 98 8.18 2.48 18.55
C ILE A 98 8.73 3.90 18.34
N GLU A 99 9.12 4.60 19.41
CA GLU A 99 9.76 5.93 19.33
C GLU A 99 11.14 5.91 18.63
N GLN A 100 11.74 4.73 18.43
CA GLN A 100 12.97 4.57 17.65
C GLN A 100 12.71 4.29 16.16
N LEU A 101 11.45 4.24 15.71
CA LEU A 101 11.15 4.02 14.30
C LEU A 101 11.77 5.13 13.44
N PRO A 102 12.48 4.78 12.36
CA PRO A 102 12.96 5.75 11.39
C PRO A 102 11.77 6.23 10.53
N VAL A 103 11.27 7.43 10.84
CA VAL A 103 10.23 8.16 10.09
C VAL A 103 10.76 9.48 9.56
#